data_AF-V7D9Q5-F1
#
_entry.id   AF-V7D9Q5-F1
#
_cell.length_a   1.000
_cell.length_b   1.000
_cell.length_c   1.000
_cell.angle_alpha   90.00
_cell.angle_beta   90.00
_cell.angle_gamma   90.00
#
_symmetry.space_group_name_H-M   'P 1'
#
loop_
_entity.id
_entity.type
_entity.pdbx_description
1 polymer ?
#
loop_
_entity_poly.entity_id
_entity_poly.type
_entity_poly.pdbx_seq_one_letter_code
_entity_poly.pdbx_strand_id
1 'polypeptide(L)'
;GGAGTIPFAGAGAAMGLKVSGWILGALGLASIAEFFIEGLPRIGEYYVDGIRFAWEGTCGNEGTGPFCRDDPYAISRATHQIAQGHVEVVLLLLGAIVSYLTRGRGDARVLAQEMAASRKGARLGQWMLKHEEGLKQRPDLQVPERRKGAVGEPQPMQPDRPAGKDKEPSTGKPGSMPLHTVACFKADKLPVSKHGEFERQLKGQQDGLNRLTVEEFLENIANPAKRDPRIAKIARKELYDKLQERIQRDLMKTMSAIEARKLSVKQAKETMSSLAALHNPDLIAGGRDTISDFGDRQVNSSIGTQWKSRVYGLKAAAEKASRSGVGSGLLNVKLHKC
;
A
#
# COMPACT_ATOMS: atom_id res chain seq x y z
N GLY A 1 7.66 33.40 48.01
CA GLY A 1 7.78 32.07 47.38
C GLY A 1 7.11 32.11 46.03
N GLY A 2 7.77 31.61 44.99
CA GLY A 2 7.18 31.49 43.67
C GLY A 2 8.17 31.71 42.54
N ALA A 3 8.72 30.62 42.01
CA ALA A 3 9.09 30.44 40.60
C ALA A 3 9.52 28.98 40.41
N GLY A 4 8.83 28.27 39.52
CA GLY A 4 9.16 26.90 39.14
C GLY A 4 8.57 26.61 37.77
N THR A 5 9.28 27.01 36.72
CA THR A 5 8.96 26.71 35.32
C THR A 5 9.39 25.29 34.98
N ILE A 6 8.45 24.43 34.58
CA ILE A 6 8.74 23.05 34.14
C ILE A 6 9.22 23.06 32.68
N PRO A 7 10.43 22.56 32.36
CA PRO A 7 11.01 22.60 31.01
C PRO A 7 10.73 21.32 30.21
N PHE A 8 9.48 20.85 30.13
CA PHE A 8 9.16 19.55 29.49
C PHE A 8 8.37 19.61 28.16
N ALA A 9 8.03 20.79 27.64
CA ALA A 9 7.20 20.89 26.44
C ALA A 9 7.92 20.52 25.11
N GLY A 10 9.26 20.57 25.05
CA GLY A 10 10.00 20.42 23.78
C GLY A 10 10.26 18.97 23.32
N ALA A 11 10.40 18.01 24.25
CA ALA A 11 10.84 16.66 23.90
C ALA A 11 9.74 15.77 23.28
N GLY A 12 8.46 16.02 23.60
CA GLY A 12 7.33 15.22 23.12
C GLY A 12 7.04 15.40 21.62
N ALA A 13 7.22 16.63 21.10
CA ALA A 13 6.95 16.94 19.69
C ALA A 13 7.99 16.30 18.74
N ALA A 14 9.26 16.30 19.12
CA ALA A 14 10.34 15.71 18.32
C ALA A 14 10.26 14.17 18.25
N MET A 15 9.84 13.51 19.34
CA MET A 15 9.59 12.06 19.34
C MET A 15 8.30 11.70 18.60
N GLY A 16 7.23 12.49 18.73
CA GLY A 16 5.98 12.29 17.99
C GLY A 16 6.15 12.36 16.47
N LEU A 17 6.94 13.32 15.98
CA LEU A 17 7.29 13.44 14.55
C LEU A 17 8.12 12.26 14.04
N LYS A 18 9.10 11.79 14.82
CA LYS A 18 9.89 10.60 14.47
C LYS A 18 9.01 9.35 14.39
N VAL A 19 8.17 9.10 15.39
CA VAL A 19 7.30 7.90 15.41
C VAL A 19 6.26 7.96 14.28
N SER A 20 5.67 9.13 13.98
CA SER A 20 4.74 9.27 12.84
C SER A 20 5.40 9.06 11.48
N GLY A 21 6.66 9.49 11.31
CA GLY A 21 7.43 9.28 10.09
C GLY A 21 7.77 7.80 9.87
N TRP A 22 8.06 7.06 10.93
CA TRP A 22 8.30 5.60 10.87
C TRP A 22 7.04 4.80 10.54
N ILE A 23 5.87 5.19 11.08
CA ILE A 23 4.58 4.55 10.76
C ILE A 23 4.20 4.79 9.30
N LEU A 24 4.29 6.04 8.82
CA LEU A 24 4.04 6.38 7.42
C LEU A 24 5.04 5.69 6.48
N GLY A 25 6.31 5.61 6.88
CA GLY A 25 7.34 4.83 6.20
C GLY A 25 7.00 3.35 6.10
N ALA A 26 6.67 2.71 7.23
CA ALA A 26 6.33 1.30 7.29
C ALA A 26 5.05 0.95 6.51
N LEU A 27 4.03 1.80 6.54
CA LEU A 27 2.78 1.60 5.78
C LEU A 27 2.98 1.89 4.28
N GLY A 28 3.81 2.87 3.93
CA GLY A 28 4.24 3.09 2.54
C GLY A 28 5.06 1.90 2.01
N LEU A 29 5.96 1.34 2.81
CA LEU A 29 6.72 0.12 2.50
C LEU A 29 5.81 -1.13 2.44
N ALA A 30 4.74 -1.21 3.24
CA ALA A 30 3.76 -2.29 3.13
C ALA A 30 3.01 -2.27 1.78
N SER A 31 2.70 -1.09 1.25
CA SER A 31 2.14 -0.95 -0.11
C SER A 31 3.13 -1.31 -1.23
N ILE A 32 4.44 -1.21 -0.96
CA ILE A 32 5.49 -1.76 -1.82
C ILE A 32 5.50 -3.28 -1.72
N ALA A 33 5.34 -3.86 -0.52
CA ALA A 33 5.36 -5.31 -0.33
C ALA A 33 4.30 -6.05 -1.17
N GLU A 34 3.13 -5.44 -1.43
CA GLU A 34 2.14 -5.97 -2.38
C GLU A 34 2.70 -6.13 -3.81
N PHE A 35 3.59 -5.23 -4.25
CA PHE A 35 4.27 -5.32 -5.55
C PHE A 35 5.26 -6.50 -5.61
N PHE A 36 5.86 -6.84 -4.47
CA PHE A 36 6.75 -8.01 -4.35
C PHE A 36 5.99 -9.33 -4.36
N ILE A 37 4.78 -9.39 -3.77
CA ILE A 37 3.96 -10.60 -3.72
C ILE A 37 3.57 -11.10 -5.13
N GLU A 38 3.34 -10.19 -6.08
CA GLU A 38 3.00 -10.56 -7.47
C GLU A 38 4.23 -10.95 -8.32
N GLY A 39 5.40 -10.37 -8.07
CA GLY A 39 6.59 -10.57 -8.92
C GLY A 39 7.58 -11.63 -8.44
N LEU A 40 7.62 -11.92 -7.13
CA LEU A 40 8.56 -12.88 -6.55
C LEU A 40 8.41 -14.34 -7.05
N PRO A 41 7.19 -14.88 -7.28
CA PRO A 41 7.04 -16.25 -7.76
C PRO A 41 7.75 -16.48 -9.09
N ARG A 42 7.60 -15.56 -10.05
CA ARG A 42 8.23 -15.61 -11.38
C ARG A 42 9.75 -15.49 -11.31
N ILE A 43 10.27 -14.70 -10.37
CA ILE A 43 11.71 -14.59 -10.12
C ILE A 43 12.27 -15.90 -9.55
N GLY A 44 11.52 -16.54 -8.63
CA GLY A 44 11.91 -17.81 -8.03
C GLY A 44 12.10 -18.92 -9.06
N GLU A 45 11.26 -18.96 -10.10
CA GLU A 45 11.37 -19.91 -11.22
C GLU A 45 12.74 -19.81 -11.91
N TYR A 46 13.22 -18.60 -12.22
CA TYR A 46 14.54 -18.41 -12.83
C TYR A 46 15.70 -18.96 -11.98
N TYR A 47 15.63 -18.83 -10.66
CA TYR A 47 16.66 -19.37 -9.77
C TYR A 47 16.57 -20.90 -9.63
N VAL A 48 15.34 -21.42 -9.49
CA VAL A 48 15.11 -22.87 -9.38
C VAL A 48 15.53 -23.57 -10.67
N ASP A 49 15.16 -23.03 -11.82
CA ASP A 49 15.54 -23.57 -13.13
C ASP A 49 17.04 -23.46 -13.35
N GLY A 50 17.67 -22.35 -12.95
CA GLY A 50 19.12 -22.19 -13.02
C GLY A 50 19.87 -23.22 -12.18
N ILE A 51 19.45 -23.45 -10.93
CA ILE A 51 20.02 -24.47 -10.04
C ILE A 51 19.77 -25.87 -10.62
N ARG A 52 18.56 -26.12 -11.12
CA ARG A 52 18.18 -27.39 -11.73
C ARG A 52 19.03 -27.70 -12.96
N PHE A 53 19.24 -26.74 -13.86
CA PHE A 53 20.09 -26.94 -15.03
C PHE A 53 21.55 -27.19 -14.66
N ALA A 54 22.06 -26.57 -13.60
CA ALA A 54 23.40 -26.86 -13.10
C ALA A 54 23.48 -28.25 -12.44
N TRP A 55 22.46 -28.64 -11.67
CA TRP A 55 22.46 -29.86 -10.88
C TRP A 55 22.13 -31.12 -11.69
N GLU A 56 21.16 -31.05 -12.59
CA GLU A 56 20.73 -32.16 -13.45
C GLU A 56 21.52 -32.23 -14.76
N GLY A 57 22.11 -31.11 -15.20
CA GLY A 57 22.82 -31.01 -16.47
C GLY A 57 24.31 -31.36 -16.42
N THR A 58 24.90 -31.51 -15.23
CA THR A 58 26.30 -31.92 -15.06
C THR A 58 26.40 -33.13 -14.14
N CYS A 59 26.95 -34.22 -14.64
CA CYS A 59 27.15 -35.49 -13.96
C CYS A 59 28.43 -35.51 -13.09
N GLY A 60 29.23 -34.43 -13.10
CA GLY A 60 30.45 -34.28 -12.28
C GLY A 60 31.64 -35.14 -12.74
N ASN A 61 31.46 -35.98 -13.76
CA ASN A 61 32.50 -36.76 -14.41
C ASN A 61 32.64 -36.19 -15.82
N GLU A 62 33.85 -35.91 -16.30
CA GLU A 62 34.14 -35.30 -17.63
C GLU A 62 33.67 -36.15 -18.85
N GLY A 63 32.39 -36.50 -18.93
CA GLY A 63 31.79 -37.33 -19.98
C GLY A 63 32.26 -38.78 -20.04
N THR A 64 32.95 -39.31 -19.03
CA THR A 64 33.61 -40.63 -19.07
C THR A 64 32.77 -41.82 -18.59
N GLY A 65 31.54 -41.58 -18.12
CA GLY A 65 30.64 -42.64 -17.63
C GLY A 65 29.61 -43.11 -18.68
N PRO A 66 29.38 -44.42 -18.88
CA PRO A 66 28.47 -44.93 -19.92
C PRO A 66 26.97 -44.68 -19.65
N PHE A 67 26.61 -44.18 -18.46
CA PHE A 67 25.23 -43.98 -18.02
C PHE A 67 24.83 -42.51 -17.80
N CYS A 68 25.74 -41.56 -18.04
CA CYS A 68 25.49 -40.13 -17.83
C CYS A 68 26.17 -39.30 -18.93
N ARG A 69 25.38 -38.52 -19.69
CA ARG A 69 25.91 -37.53 -20.65
C ARG A 69 25.65 -36.14 -20.10
N ASP A 70 26.71 -35.38 -19.90
CA ASP A 70 26.60 -33.97 -19.57
C ASP A 70 25.88 -33.23 -20.70
N ASP A 71 24.96 -32.34 -20.34
CA ASP A 71 24.41 -31.38 -21.29
C ASP A 71 25.48 -30.30 -21.52
N PRO A 72 26.03 -30.17 -22.75
CA PRO A 72 27.13 -29.25 -23.03
C PRO A 72 26.75 -27.78 -22.79
N TYR A 73 25.45 -27.47 -22.69
CA TYR A 73 24.94 -26.13 -22.42
C TYR A 73 24.43 -25.95 -20.99
N ALA A 74 24.51 -26.96 -20.12
CA ALA A 74 24.00 -26.93 -18.75
C ALA A 74 24.45 -25.68 -17.98
N ILE A 75 25.77 -25.44 -17.94
CA ILE A 75 26.37 -24.30 -17.23
C ILE A 75 25.95 -22.98 -17.88
N SER A 76 25.92 -22.90 -19.21
CA SER A 76 25.54 -21.68 -19.92
C SER A 76 24.07 -21.33 -19.68
N ARG A 77 23.17 -22.32 -19.70
CA ARG A 77 21.74 -22.12 -19.41
C ARG A 77 21.51 -21.78 -17.95
N ALA A 78 22.16 -22.48 -17.02
CA ALA A 78 22.11 -22.18 -15.60
C ALA A 78 22.54 -20.74 -15.31
N THR A 79 23.67 -20.33 -15.88
CA THR A 79 24.21 -18.98 -15.75
C THR A 79 23.24 -17.94 -16.32
N HIS A 80 22.65 -18.21 -17.48
CA HIS A 80 21.68 -17.31 -18.11
C HIS A 80 20.42 -17.15 -17.26
N GLN A 81 19.85 -18.24 -16.75
CA GLN A 81 18.64 -18.23 -15.92
C GLN A 81 18.89 -17.49 -14.59
N ILE A 82 20.02 -17.76 -13.93
CA ILE A 82 20.40 -17.05 -12.69
C ILE A 82 20.63 -15.56 -12.98
N ALA A 83 21.27 -15.21 -14.09
CA ALA A 83 21.48 -13.81 -14.48
C ALA A 83 20.14 -13.11 -14.77
N GLN A 84 19.22 -13.74 -15.48
CA GLN A 84 17.87 -13.23 -15.72
C GLN A 84 17.10 -13.02 -14.42
N GLY A 85 17.15 -13.99 -13.50
CA GLY A 85 16.56 -13.86 -12.16
C GLY A 85 17.10 -12.63 -11.42
N HIS A 86 18.41 -12.38 -11.46
CA HIS A 86 19.00 -11.19 -10.84
C HIS A 86 18.56 -9.88 -11.52
N VAL A 87 18.46 -9.85 -12.86
CA VAL A 87 17.98 -8.67 -13.59
C VAL A 87 16.54 -8.35 -13.17
N GLU A 88 15.67 -9.35 -13.11
CA GLU A 88 14.28 -9.19 -12.70
C GLU A 88 14.15 -8.74 -11.23
N VAL A 89 15.00 -9.24 -10.33
CA VAL A 89 15.08 -8.73 -8.93
C VAL A 89 15.42 -7.23 -8.92
N VAL A 90 16.41 -6.81 -9.71
CA VAL A 90 16.82 -5.40 -9.78
C VAL A 90 15.71 -4.54 -10.37
N LEU A 91 15.06 -4.99 -11.45
CA LEU A 91 13.94 -4.29 -12.06
C LEU A 91 12.75 -4.16 -11.11
N LEU A 92 12.45 -5.22 -10.36
CA LEU A 92 11.38 -5.22 -9.37
C LEU A 92 11.67 -4.27 -8.21
N LEU A 93 12.92 -4.24 -7.72
CA LEU A 93 13.38 -3.29 -6.70
C LEU A 93 13.29 -1.83 -7.19
N LEU A 94 13.75 -1.55 -8.41
CA LEU A 94 13.69 -0.22 -8.99
C LEU A 94 12.23 0.22 -9.27
N GLY A 95 11.40 -0.69 -9.77
CA GLY A 95 9.97 -0.46 -9.97
C GLY A 95 9.23 -0.16 -8.66
N ALA A 96 9.59 -0.86 -7.58
CA ALA A 96 9.09 -0.57 -6.24
C ALA A 96 9.49 0.82 -5.73
N ILE A 97 10.75 1.22 -5.92
CA ILE A 97 11.25 2.57 -5.55
C ILE A 97 10.51 3.63 -6.35
N VAL A 98 10.42 3.48 -7.67
CA VAL A 98 9.69 4.43 -8.54
C VAL A 98 8.23 4.53 -8.12
N SER A 99 7.56 3.39 -7.93
CA SER A 99 6.17 3.32 -7.48
C SER A 99 5.95 4.03 -6.13
N TYR A 100 6.88 3.89 -5.19
CA TYR A 100 6.85 4.59 -3.91
C TYR A 100 6.96 6.10 -4.05
N LEU A 101 7.84 6.57 -4.95
CA LEU A 101 8.08 7.99 -5.22
C LEU A 101 6.94 8.65 -6.02
N THR A 102 6.39 7.95 -7.01
CA THR A 102 5.43 8.53 -7.97
C THR A 102 3.97 8.40 -7.55
N ARG A 103 3.62 7.46 -6.65
CA ARG A 103 2.22 7.27 -6.17
C ARG A 103 1.74 8.33 -5.17
N GLY A 104 2.56 9.32 -4.81
CA GLY A 104 2.22 10.41 -3.88
C GLY A 104 2.06 9.97 -2.41
N ARG A 105 2.40 8.71 -2.07
CA ARG A 105 2.19 8.11 -0.73
C ARG A 105 3.48 7.88 0.07
N GLY A 106 4.65 8.09 -0.52
CA GLY A 106 5.96 7.84 0.10
C GLY A 106 6.74 9.12 0.35
N ASP A 107 7.41 9.22 1.50
CA ASP A 107 8.40 10.28 1.77
C ASP A 107 9.78 9.77 1.31
N ALA A 108 10.32 10.37 0.25
CA ALA A 108 11.61 9.99 -0.33
C ALA A 108 12.74 10.02 0.72
N ARG A 109 12.64 10.89 1.73
CA ARG A 109 13.63 11.00 2.82
C ARG A 109 13.58 9.81 3.76
N VAL A 110 12.38 9.30 4.03
CA VAL A 110 12.19 8.09 4.86
C VAL A 110 12.75 6.88 4.15
N LEU A 111 12.46 6.72 2.85
CA LEU A 111 13.04 5.62 2.05
C LEU A 111 14.56 5.73 1.97
N ALA A 112 15.11 6.93 1.74
CA ALA A 112 16.56 7.14 1.72
C ALA A 112 17.23 6.80 3.06
N GLN A 113 16.56 7.08 4.18
CA GLN A 113 17.06 6.75 5.52
C GLN A 113 17.11 5.23 5.75
N GLU A 114 16.10 4.49 5.31
CA GLU A 114 16.10 3.02 5.37
C GLU A 114 17.19 2.41 4.47
N MET A 115 17.35 2.94 3.25
CA MET A 115 18.40 2.50 2.31
C MET A 115 19.82 2.77 2.83
N ALA A 116 19.98 3.74 3.75
CA ALA A 116 21.26 4.07 4.35
C ALA A 116 21.83 2.96 5.27
N ALA A 117 21.07 1.89 5.53
CA ALA A 117 21.55 0.70 6.22
C ALA A 117 22.74 0.00 5.50
N SER A 118 22.98 0.31 4.23
CA SER A 118 24.16 -0.15 3.49
C SER A 118 24.87 0.99 2.77
N ARG A 119 26.18 0.88 2.56
CA ARG A 119 26.98 1.90 1.84
C ARG A 119 26.49 2.15 0.41
N LYS A 120 26.06 1.09 -0.28
CA LYS A 120 25.51 1.17 -1.64
C LYS A 120 24.10 1.78 -1.63
N GLY A 121 23.26 1.37 -0.70
CA GLY A 121 21.91 1.92 -0.53
C GLY A 121 21.92 3.40 -0.12
N ALA A 122 22.86 3.82 0.73
CA ALA A 122 23.05 5.22 1.10
C ALA A 122 23.36 6.11 -0.12
N ARG A 123 24.25 5.65 -1.01
CA ARG A 123 24.57 6.35 -2.26
C ARG A 123 23.37 6.45 -3.18
N LEU A 124 22.62 5.35 -3.34
CA LEU A 124 21.42 5.33 -4.17
C LEU A 124 20.31 6.21 -3.58
N GLY A 125 20.09 6.20 -2.27
CA GLY A 125 19.13 7.05 -1.58
C GLY A 125 19.46 8.54 -1.70
N GLN A 126 20.74 8.90 -1.59
CA GLN A 126 21.19 10.28 -1.83
C GLN A 126 21.00 10.70 -3.29
N TRP A 127 21.32 9.83 -4.25
CA TRP A 127 21.07 10.09 -5.66
C TRP A 127 19.58 10.29 -5.93
N MET A 128 18.73 9.42 -5.37
CA MET A 128 17.28 9.50 -5.49
C MET A 128 16.74 10.83 -4.97
N LEU A 129 17.15 11.26 -3.77
CA LEU A 129 16.75 12.55 -3.19
C LEU A 129 17.16 13.74 -4.07
N LYS A 130 18.36 13.69 -4.66
CA LYS A 130 18.83 14.74 -5.56
C LYS A 130 18.01 14.84 -6.86
N HIS A 131 17.40 13.73 -7.29
CA HIS A 131 16.66 13.64 -8.56
C HIS A 131 15.15 13.44 -8.35
N GLU A 132 14.64 13.64 -7.14
CA GLU A 132 13.26 13.33 -6.74
C GLU A 132 12.23 14.03 -7.65
N GLU A 133 12.35 15.35 -7.83
CA GLU A 133 11.43 16.13 -8.66
C GLU A 133 11.47 15.70 -10.13
N GLY A 134 12.67 15.40 -10.65
CA GLY A 134 12.83 14.88 -12.00
C GLY A 134 12.18 13.52 -12.18
N LEU A 135 12.30 12.62 -11.20
CA LEU A 135 11.68 11.29 -11.23
C LEU A 135 10.14 11.37 -11.17
N LYS A 136 9.57 12.31 -10.40
CA LYS A 136 8.11 12.52 -10.31
C LYS A 136 7.50 13.09 -11.59
N GLN A 137 8.25 13.93 -12.31
CA GLN A 137 7.78 14.60 -13.53
C GLN A 137 7.88 13.73 -14.79
N ARG A 138 8.49 12.54 -14.70
CA ARG A 138 8.69 11.63 -15.82
C ARG A 138 7.41 10.82 -16.13
N PRO A 139 6.75 11.06 -17.27
CA PRO A 139 5.48 10.40 -17.60
C PRO A 139 5.64 8.90 -17.88
N ASP A 140 6.84 8.44 -18.26
CA ASP A 140 7.23 7.04 -18.43
C ASP A 140 7.35 6.27 -17.09
N LEU A 141 7.58 6.98 -15.98
CA LEU A 141 7.69 6.41 -14.63
C LEU A 141 6.37 6.50 -13.85
N GLN A 142 5.40 7.24 -14.36
CA GLN A 142 4.05 7.23 -13.83
C GLN A 142 3.38 5.94 -14.28
N VAL A 143 3.29 4.97 -13.36
CA VAL A 143 2.58 3.72 -13.63
C VAL A 143 1.17 4.08 -14.10
N PRO A 144 0.76 3.69 -15.32
CA PRO A 144 -0.62 3.86 -15.74
C PRO A 144 -1.51 3.21 -14.70
N GLU A 145 -2.53 3.90 -14.20
CA GLU A 145 -3.60 3.24 -13.43
C GLU A 145 -4.03 2.02 -14.24
N ARG A 146 -3.65 0.83 -13.76
CA ARG A 146 -3.78 -0.42 -14.53
C ARG A 146 -5.27 -0.69 -14.69
N ARG A 147 -5.84 -0.30 -15.84
CA ARG A 147 -7.11 -0.82 -16.34
C ARG A 147 -6.98 -2.34 -16.39
N LYS A 148 -7.83 -3.03 -15.63
CA LYS A 148 -8.01 -4.49 -15.73
C LYS A 148 -8.42 -4.84 -17.17
N GLY A 149 -7.75 -5.83 -17.78
CA GLY A 149 -8.38 -6.68 -18.80
C GLY A 149 -7.53 -7.02 -20.03
N ALA A 150 -7.23 -8.32 -20.13
CA ALA A 150 -7.05 -9.12 -21.35
C ALA A 150 -5.88 -8.81 -22.29
N VAL A 151 -4.84 -9.65 -22.20
CA VAL A 151 -4.01 -10.02 -23.35
C VAL A 151 -4.87 -10.93 -24.23
N GLY A 152 -5.31 -10.40 -25.36
CA GLY A 152 -5.69 -11.14 -26.55
C GLY A 152 -4.81 -10.62 -27.68
N GLU A 153 -4.28 -11.54 -28.50
CA GLU A 153 -3.27 -11.29 -29.54
C GLU A 153 -3.64 -10.20 -30.56
N PRO A 154 -2.63 -9.59 -31.23
CA PRO A 154 -2.82 -8.45 -32.12
C PRO A 154 -3.07 -8.86 -33.57
N GLN A 155 -4.07 -8.25 -34.21
CA GLN A 155 -4.19 -8.19 -35.68
C GLN A 155 -4.87 -6.87 -36.14
N PRO A 156 -4.65 -6.40 -37.39
CA PRO A 156 -4.01 -5.11 -37.67
C PRO A 156 -4.94 -3.93 -37.98
N MET A 157 -4.35 -2.73 -37.93
CA MET A 157 -4.92 -1.40 -38.29
C MET A 157 -5.63 -1.35 -39.66
N GLN A 158 -6.71 -0.54 -39.74
CA GLN A 158 -6.87 0.66 -40.62
C GLN A 158 -8.35 1.19 -40.60
N PRO A 159 -8.73 2.35 -41.18
CA PRO A 159 -8.56 3.72 -40.65
C PRO A 159 -9.85 4.60 -40.66
N ASP A 160 -9.75 5.79 -40.05
CA ASP A 160 -10.51 7.05 -40.28
C ASP A 160 -12.00 7.26 -39.86
N ARG A 161 -12.13 8.12 -38.80
CA ARG A 161 -13.02 9.30 -38.60
C ARG A 161 -14.55 9.14 -38.32
N PRO A 162 -15.25 10.16 -37.75
CA PRO A 162 -14.81 11.48 -37.26
C PRO A 162 -15.19 11.82 -35.79
N ALA A 163 -14.62 12.93 -35.34
CA ALA A 163 -14.82 13.59 -34.05
C ALA A 163 -16.27 13.99 -33.77
N GLY A 164 -16.67 13.87 -32.50
CA GLY A 164 -17.81 14.56 -31.93
C GLY A 164 -18.67 13.69 -31.03
N LYS A 165 -18.27 13.52 -29.75
CA LYS A 165 -19.17 13.25 -28.60
C LYS A 165 -18.39 13.17 -27.27
N ASP A 166 -17.64 14.22 -26.92
CA ASP A 166 -17.05 14.33 -25.57
C ASP A 166 -18.06 14.90 -24.56
N LYS A 167 -19.15 14.16 -24.34
CA LYS A 167 -20.02 14.27 -23.15
C LYS A 167 -20.64 12.90 -22.85
N GLU A 168 -19.80 11.89 -22.65
CA GLU A 168 -20.24 10.65 -21.98
C GLU A 168 -19.39 10.43 -20.73
N PRO A 169 -20.00 10.34 -19.54
CA PRO A 169 -19.28 9.94 -18.34
C PRO A 169 -18.78 8.51 -18.56
N SER A 170 -17.51 8.27 -18.26
CA SER A 170 -16.84 6.99 -18.44
C SER A 170 -17.75 5.85 -18.02
N THR A 171 -18.23 5.07 -18.99
CA THR A 171 -19.04 3.89 -18.74
C THR A 171 -18.18 2.94 -17.90
N GLY A 172 -18.55 2.80 -16.62
CA GLY A 172 -17.99 1.79 -15.75
C GLY A 172 -18.17 0.41 -16.37
N LYS A 173 -17.53 -0.61 -15.78
CA LYS A 173 -17.70 -2.00 -16.22
C LYS A 173 -19.19 -2.33 -16.44
N PRO A 174 -19.56 -3.12 -17.46
CA PRO A 174 -20.94 -3.51 -17.69
C PRO A 174 -21.56 -4.03 -16.39
N GLY A 175 -22.69 -3.44 -15.99
CA GLY A 175 -23.40 -3.82 -14.76
C GLY A 175 -22.90 -3.17 -13.46
N SER A 176 -22.01 -2.16 -13.48
CA SER A 176 -21.64 -1.37 -12.28
C SER A 176 -22.37 -0.03 -12.23
N MET A 177 -22.49 0.54 -11.03
CA MET A 177 -23.06 1.89 -10.85
C MET A 177 -22.28 2.91 -11.71
N PRO A 178 -22.94 3.91 -12.32
CA PRO A 178 -22.25 5.04 -12.92
C PRO A 178 -21.33 5.72 -11.91
N LEU A 179 -20.17 6.21 -12.36
CA LEU A 179 -19.19 6.83 -11.46
C LEU A 179 -19.84 7.98 -10.67
N HIS A 180 -19.86 7.82 -9.35
CA HIS A 180 -20.31 8.85 -8.42
C HIS A 180 -19.11 9.46 -7.70
N THR A 181 -18.86 10.74 -7.94
CA THR A 181 -17.83 11.48 -7.20
C THR A 181 -18.46 12.11 -5.96
N VAL A 182 -18.06 11.65 -4.78
CA VAL A 182 -18.52 12.20 -3.51
C VAL A 182 -17.87 13.56 -3.28
N ALA A 183 -18.58 14.46 -2.59
CA ALA A 183 -18.03 15.76 -2.21
C ALA A 183 -16.67 15.60 -1.50
N CYS A 184 -15.70 16.45 -1.89
CA CYS A 184 -14.31 16.34 -1.45
C CYS A 184 -14.19 16.34 0.09
N PHE A 185 -13.17 15.68 0.63
CA PHE A 185 -12.89 15.61 2.06
C PHE A 185 -11.83 16.63 2.44
N LYS A 186 -12.11 17.48 3.44
CA LYS A 186 -11.22 18.56 3.87
C LYS A 186 -10.13 18.02 4.80
N ALA A 187 -8.88 18.37 4.51
CA ALA A 187 -7.72 18.12 5.36
C ALA A 187 -7.11 19.43 5.93
N ASP A 188 -7.84 20.54 5.82
CA ASP A 188 -7.44 21.88 6.24
C ASP A 188 -7.09 21.98 7.74
N LYS A 189 -7.77 21.20 8.58
CA LYS A 189 -7.49 21.14 10.02
C LYS A 189 -6.34 20.21 10.41
N LEU A 190 -5.69 19.57 9.43
CA LEU A 190 -4.57 18.67 9.65
C LEU A 190 -3.27 19.32 9.18
N PRO A 191 -2.15 19.11 9.91
CA PRO A 191 -0.85 19.54 9.42
C PRO A 191 -0.54 18.87 8.08
N VAL A 192 0.19 19.57 7.22
CA VAL A 192 0.56 19.10 5.86
C VAL A 192 1.24 17.73 5.90
N SER A 193 2.03 17.45 6.94
CA SER A 193 2.67 16.15 7.15
C SER A 193 1.70 14.96 7.27
N LYS A 194 0.41 15.21 7.52
CA LYS A 194 -0.64 14.18 7.60
C LYS A 194 -1.49 14.07 6.34
N HIS A 195 -1.25 14.88 5.31
CA HIS A 195 -2.08 14.86 4.09
C HIS A 195 -1.91 13.56 3.31
N GLY A 196 -0.68 13.01 3.23
CA GLY A 196 -0.46 11.70 2.63
C GLY A 196 -1.17 10.56 3.38
N GLU A 197 -1.22 10.67 4.72
CA GLU A 197 -2.00 9.75 5.56
C GLU A 197 -3.51 9.86 5.27
N PHE A 198 -3.99 11.10 5.18
CA PHE A 198 -5.38 11.40 4.88
C PHE A 198 -5.84 10.78 3.56
N GLU A 199 -5.03 10.93 2.51
CA GLU A 199 -5.31 10.33 1.21
C GLU A 199 -5.22 8.79 1.25
N ARG A 200 -4.30 8.20 2.02
CA ARG A 200 -4.22 6.74 2.20
C ARG A 200 -5.49 6.19 2.84
N GLN A 201 -5.92 6.77 3.96
CA GLN A 201 -7.14 6.33 4.64
C GLN A 201 -8.39 6.58 3.78
N LEU A 202 -8.46 7.72 3.08
CA LEU A 202 -9.57 8.02 2.17
C LEU A 202 -9.64 7.03 0.99
N LYS A 203 -8.48 6.57 0.50
CA LYS A 203 -8.46 5.49 -0.49
C LYS A 203 -8.95 4.17 0.08
N GLY A 204 -8.54 3.80 1.30
CA GLY A 204 -9.05 2.61 1.98
C GLY A 204 -10.57 2.60 2.06
N GLN A 205 -11.15 3.76 2.37
CA GLN A 205 -12.60 3.98 2.35
C GLN A 205 -13.21 3.78 0.96
N GLN A 206 -12.61 4.38 -0.08
CA GLN A 206 -13.07 4.25 -1.47
C GLN A 206 -13.02 2.80 -1.96
N ASP A 207 -11.91 2.11 -1.71
CA ASP A 207 -11.72 0.72 -2.11
C ASP A 207 -12.71 -0.19 -1.38
N GLY A 208 -12.98 0.08 -0.10
CA GLY A 208 -14.00 -0.61 0.69
C GLY A 208 -15.40 -0.43 0.11
N LEU A 209 -15.80 0.80 -0.22
CA LEU A 209 -17.08 1.07 -0.89
C LEU A 209 -17.20 0.35 -2.22
N ASN A 210 -16.15 0.40 -3.07
CA ASN A 210 -16.17 -0.20 -4.41
C ASN A 210 -16.09 -1.74 -4.41
N ARG A 211 -16.01 -2.38 -3.23
CA ARG A 211 -16.18 -3.82 -3.07
C ARG A 211 -17.62 -4.22 -2.75
N LEU A 212 -18.47 -3.28 -2.36
CA LEU A 212 -19.88 -3.52 -2.09
C LEU A 212 -20.70 -3.43 -3.38
N THR A 213 -21.75 -4.23 -3.47
CA THR A 213 -22.83 -3.98 -4.43
C THR A 213 -23.68 -2.79 -4.00
N VAL A 214 -24.47 -2.25 -4.93
CA VAL A 214 -25.45 -1.20 -4.64
C VAL A 214 -26.44 -1.69 -3.57
N GLU A 215 -26.94 -2.91 -3.68
CA GLU A 215 -27.85 -3.52 -2.71
C GLU A 215 -27.21 -3.70 -1.33
N GLU A 216 -26.01 -4.28 -1.26
CA GLU A 216 -25.28 -4.46 0.01
C GLU A 216 -25.04 -3.13 0.71
N PHE A 217 -24.65 -2.09 -0.04
CA PHE A 217 -24.47 -0.77 0.53
C PHE A 217 -25.78 -0.18 1.07
N LEU A 218 -26.87 -0.26 0.31
CA LEU A 218 -28.17 0.26 0.76
C LEU A 218 -28.68 -0.50 1.99
N GLU A 219 -28.49 -1.82 2.04
CA GLU A 219 -28.81 -2.65 3.20
C GLU A 219 -27.97 -2.26 4.42
N ASN A 220 -26.66 -2.09 4.27
CA ASN A 220 -25.79 -1.67 5.37
C ASN A 220 -26.12 -0.26 5.89
N ILE A 221 -26.59 0.65 5.02
CA ILE A 221 -27.06 1.98 5.43
C ILE A 221 -28.41 1.91 6.15
N ALA A 222 -29.32 1.03 5.71
CA ALA A 222 -30.62 0.82 6.35
C ALA A 222 -30.48 0.11 7.70
N ASN A 223 -29.53 -0.82 7.79
CA ASN A 223 -29.25 -1.66 8.96
C ASN A 223 -27.78 -1.53 9.40
N PRO A 224 -27.37 -0.38 9.97
CA PRO A 224 -25.97 -0.16 10.34
C PRO A 224 -25.46 -1.21 11.32
N ALA A 225 -24.26 -1.74 11.03
CA ALA A 225 -23.60 -2.67 11.92
C ALA A 225 -23.40 -2.05 13.31
N LYS A 226 -23.82 -2.78 14.36
CA LYS A 226 -23.59 -2.35 15.74
C LYS A 226 -22.12 -2.55 16.08
N ARG A 227 -21.47 -1.45 16.50
CA ARG A 227 -20.08 -1.47 16.93
C ARG A 227 -19.90 -2.28 18.22
N ASP A 228 -19.07 -3.31 18.18
CA ASP A 228 -18.53 -4.02 19.34
C ASP A 228 -17.11 -3.49 19.65
N PRO A 229 -16.91 -2.77 20.77
CA PRO A 229 -15.60 -2.28 21.18
C PRO A 229 -14.53 -3.37 21.31
N ARG A 230 -14.92 -4.63 21.53
CA ARG A 230 -13.99 -5.76 21.68
C ARG A 230 -13.23 -6.05 20.40
N ILE A 231 -13.85 -5.88 19.23
CA ILE A 231 -13.21 -6.14 17.92
C ILE A 231 -12.00 -5.22 17.74
N ALA A 232 -12.18 -3.92 17.94
CA ALA A 232 -11.08 -2.96 17.89
C ALA A 232 -10.04 -3.21 19.00
N LYS A 233 -10.46 -3.64 20.20
CA LYS A 233 -9.54 -3.94 21.31
C LYS A 233 -8.63 -5.13 20.99
N ILE A 234 -9.18 -6.20 20.43
CA ILE A 234 -8.44 -7.41 20.04
C ILE A 234 -7.43 -7.06 18.94
N ALA A 235 -7.88 -6.44 17.86
CA ALA A 235 -7.01 -6.06 16.75
C ALA A 235 -5.85 -5.15 17.21
N ARG A 236 -6.13 -4.18 18.10
CA ARG A 236 -5.10 -3.30 18.68
C ARG A 236 -4.11 -4.06 19.55
N LYS A 237 -4.55 -5.06 20.31
CA LYS A 237 -3.66 -5.90 21.12
C LYS A 237 -2.72 -6.71 20.22
N GLU A 238 -3.25 -7.32 19.16
CA GLU A 238 -2.45 -8.08 18.20
C GLU A 238 -1.39 -7.22 17.51
N LEU A 239 -1.76 -6.00 17.10
CA LEU A 239 -0.80 -5.06 16.52
C LEU A 239 0.26 -4.65 17.55
N TYR A 240 -0.15 -4.38 18.79
CA TYR A 240 0.79 -4.04 19.87
C TYR A 240 1.81 -5.16 20.09
N ASP A 241 1.36 -6.42 20.19
CA ASP A 241 2.23 -7.57 20.44
C ASP A 241 3.25 -7.74 19.30
N LYS A 242 2.79 -7.64 18.03
CA LYS A 242 3.66 -7.69 16.84
C LYS A 242 4.68 -6.54 16.80
N LEU A 243 4.27 -5.33 17.15
CA LEU A 243 5.15 -4.16 17.21
C LEU A 243 6.22 -4.34 18.29
N GLN A 244 5.81 -4.74 19.49
CA GLN A 244 6.73 -4.97 20.60
C GLN A 244 7.77 -6.03 20.25
N GLU A 245 7.34 -7.15 19.68
CA GLU A 245 8.25 -8.24 19.28
C GLU A 245 9.26 -7.77 18.22
N ARG A 246 8.79 -7.07 17.18
CA ARG A 246 9.66 -6.54 16.12
C ARG A 246 10.69 -5.56 16.68
N ILE A 247 10.23 -4.56 17.44
CA ILE A 247 11.10 -3.54 18.04
C ILE A 247 12.12 -4.22 18.96
N GLN A 248 11.69 -5.17 19.77
CA GLN A 248 12.60 -5.89 20.67
C GLN A 248 13.69 -6.64 19.89
N ARG A 249 13.33 -7.37 18.83
CA ARG A 249 14.30 -8.07 17.96
C ARG A 249 15.32 -7.11 17.36
N ASP A 250 14.89 -5.92 16.94
CA ASP A 250 15.79 -4.93 16.36
C ASP A 250 16.72 -4.32 17.41
N LEU A 251 16.20 -3.98 18.59
CA LEU A 251 17.02 -3.43 19.68
C LEU A 251 18.05 -4.43 20.19
N MET A 252 17.71 -5.73 20.28
CA MET A 252 18.62 -6.80 20.73
C MET A 252 19.87 -6.95 19.87
N LYS A 253 19.91 -6.39 18.66
CA LYS A 253 21.13 -6.33 17.82
C LYS A 253 22.21 -5.41 18.40
N THR A 254 21.84 -4.52 19.32
CA THR A 254 22.70 -3.42 19.81
C THR A 254 22.72 -3.25 21.32
N MET A 255 21.84 -3.93 22.07
CA MET A 255 21.74 -3.82 23.53
C MET A 255 21.28 -5.12 24.19
N SER A 256 21.31 -5.15 25.53
CA SER A 256 20.90 -6.32 26.31
C SER A 256 19.42 -6.66 26.14
N ALA A 257 19.05 -7.95 26.30
CA ALA A 257 17.67 -8.40 26.18
C ALA A 257 16.70 -7.70 27.17
N ILE A 258 17.18 -7.37 28.37
CA ILE A 258 16.40 -6.70 29.41
C ILE A 258 16.09 -5.25 28.99
N GLU A 259 17.10 -4.52 28.53
CA GLU A 259 16.93 -3.14 28.05
C GLU A 259 16.07 -3.08 26.79
N ALA A 260 16.33 -3.97 25.82
CA ALA A 260 15.56 -4.08 24.59
C ALA A 260 14.07 -4.32 24.87
N ARG A 261 13.74 -5.21 25.83
CA ARG A 261 12.35 -5.45 26.23
C ARG A 261 11.71 -4.22 26.88
N LYS A 262 12.43 -3.52 27.76
CA LYS A 262 11.91 -2.31 28.42
C LYS A 262 11.62 -1.21 27.40
N LEU A 263 12.53 -0.98 26.45
CA LEU A 263 12.37 0.04 25.41
C LEU A 263 11.32 -0.35 24.37
N SER A 264 11.21 -1.62 23.99
CA SER A 264 10.22 -2.07 23.02
C SER A 264 8.80 -1.89 23.52
N VAL A 265 8.53 -2.20 24.79
CA VAL A 265 7.23 -1.93 25.44
C VAL A 265 6.88 -0.45 25.39
N LYS A 266 7.85 0.43 25.70
CA LYS A 266 7.63 1.88 25.66
C LYS A 266 7.32 2.38 24.25
N GLN A 267 8.16 2.02 23.27
CA GLN A 267 8.00 2.44 21.88
C GLN A 267 6.72 1.88 21.24
N ALA A 268 6.36 0.63 21.53
CA ALA A 268 5.10 0.05 21.06
C ALA A 268 3.88 0.78 21.63
N LYS A 269 3.88 1.14 22.93
CA LYS A 269 2.80 1.93 23.55
C LYS A 269 2.68 3.32 22.92
N GLU A 270 3.79 4.01 22.74
CA GLU A 270 3.84 5.34 22.11
C GLU A 270 3.32 5.27 20.66
N THR A 271 3.75 4.28 19.88
CA THR A 271 3.28 4.03 18.52
C THR A 271 1.76 3.80 18.50
N MET A 272 1.27 2.87 19.33
CA MET A 272 -0.15 2.53 19.40
C MET A 272 -1.03 3.71 19.84
N SER A 273 -0.50 4.68 20.61
CA SER A 273 -1.24 5.87 21.03
C SER A 273 -1.64 6.79 19.87
N SER A 274 -0.86 6.77 18.78
CA SER A 274 -1.11 7.57 17.57
C SER A 274 -2.08 6.89 16.60
N LEU A 275 -2.25 5.57 16.71
CA LEU A 275 -3.03 4.76 15.77
C LEU A 275 -4.48 4.56 16.21
N ALA A 276 -5.37 4.41 15.24
CA ALA A 276 -6.73 3.91 15.35
C ALA A 276 -6.88 2.63 14.51
N ALA A 277 -7.75 1.72 14.98
CA ALA A 277 -8.23 0.63 14.13
C ALA A 277 -9.26 1.21 13.15
N LEU A 278 -9.13 0.86 11.88
CA LEU A 278 -9.91 1.45 10.78
C LEU A 278 -10.94 0.46 10.24
N HIS A 279 -12.13 0.98 9.97
CA HIS A 279 -13.17 0.30 9.18
C HIS A 279 -13.11 0.85 7.75
N ASN A 280 -13.05 -0.04 6.76
CA ASN A 280 -13.02 0.30 5.33
C ASN A 280 -14.14 -0.46 4.59
N PRO A 281 -15.30 0.16 4.29
CA PRO A 281 -15.63 1.54 4.61
C PRO A 281 -15.98 1.76 6.09
N ASP A 282 -16.08 3.03 6.49
CA ASP A 282 -16.54 3.47 7.81
C ASP A 282 -17.95 2.92 8.08
N LEU A 283 -18.27 2.60 9.33
CA LEU A 283 -19.60 2.13 9.72
C LEU A 283 -20.71 3.09 9.30
N ILE A 284 -20.46 4.41 9.36
CA ILE A 284 -21.41 5.44 8.90
C ILE A 284 -21.62 5.36 7.38
N ALA A 285 -20.62 4.91 6.65
CA ALA A 285 -20.62 4.76 5.19
C ALA A 285 -20.99 3.34 4.73
N GLY A 286 -21.69 2.56 5.55
CA GLY A 286 -22.12 1.21 5.20
C GLY A 286 -21.04 0.13 5.41
N GLY A 287 -20.07 0.39 6.27
CA GLY A 287 -19.06 -0.56 6.69
C GLY A 287 -19.58 -1.66 7.62
N ARG A 288 -18.90 -2.80 7.61
CA ARG A 288 -19.08 -3.87 8.60
C ARG A 288 -18.16 -3.64 9.79
N ASP A 289 -18.52 -4.17 10.95
CA ASP A 289 -17.69 -4.05 12.16
C ASP A 289 -16.51 -5.03 12.17
N THR A 290 -15.62 -4.86 11.20
CA THR A 290 -14.38 -5.62 11.05
C THR A 290 -13.22 -4.66 10.81
N ILE A 291 -12.10 -4.86 11.53
CA ILE A 291 -10.91 -4.02 11.35
C ILE A 291 -10.20 -4.41 10.07
N SER A 292 -10.01 -3.43 9.19
CA SER A 292 -9.38 -3.63 7.88
C SER A 292 -7.93 -3.16 7.85
N ASP A 293 -7.58 -2.16 8.67
CA ASP A 293 -6.26 -1.54 8.71
C ASP A 293 -6.05 -0.74 10.01
N PHE A 294 -4.87 -0.14 10.17
CA PHE A 294 -4.56 0.84 11.20
C PHE A 294 -4.02 2.13 10.57
N GLY A 295 -4.34 3.27 11.19
CA GLY A 295 -3.81 4.56 10.74
C GLY A 295 -3.89 5.63 11.80
N ASP A 296 -3.36 6.82 11.52
CA ASP A 296 -3.38 7.97 12.40
C ASP A 296 -4.80 8.28 12.87
N ARG A 297 -4.95 8.33 14.20
CA ARG A 297 -6.24 8.50 14.87
C ARG A 297 -6.86 9.87 14.58
N GLN A 298 -6.06 10.92 14.42
CA GLN A 298 -6.59 12.26 14.14
C GLN A 298 -7.10 12.35 12.70
N VAL A 299 -6.38 11.74 11.76
CA VAL A 299 -6.81 11.60 10.36
C VAL A 299 -8.12 10.83 10.28
N ASN A 300 -8.19 9.66 10.94
CA ASN A 300 -9.40 8.84 10.97
C ASN A 300 -10.60 9.62 11.53
N SER A 301 -10.40 10.36 12.63
CA SER A 301 -11.44 11.20 13.22
C SER A 301 -11.89 12.32 12.26
N SER A 302 -10.96 12.91 11.50
CA SER A 302 -11.28 13.96 10.52
C SER A 302 -12.11 13.42 9.35
N ILE A 303 -11.80 12.22 8.85
CA ILE A 303 -12.58 11.55 7.80
C ILE A 303 -13.95 11.12 8.34
N GLY A 304 -13.98 10.47 9.51
CA GLY A 304 -15.20 9.96 10.14
C GLY A 304 -16.27 11.03 10.38
N THR A 305 -15.87 12.21 10.88
CA THR A 305 -16.81 13.32 11.10
C THR A 305 -17.43 13.87 9.80
N GLN A 306 -16.70 13.73 8.69
CA GLN A 306 -17.10 14.22 7.37
C GLN A 306 -18.08 13.30 6.65
N TRP A 307 -18.17 12.03 7.04
CA TRP A 307 -19.11 11.07 6.46
C TRP A 307 -20.57 11.47 6.64
N LYS A 308 -20.92 12.08 7.79
CA LYS A 308 -22.30 12.45 8.12
C LYS A 308 -22.99 13.26 7.02
N SER A 309 -22.30 14.22 6.41
CA SER A 309 -22.89 15.02 5.32
C SER A 309 -22.72 14.40 3.93
N ARG A 310 -21.74 13.54 3.74
CA ARG A 310 -21.36 12.99 2.42
C ARG A 310 -22.11 11.72 2.05
N VAL A 311 -22.51 10.92 3.05
CA VAL A 311 -23.19 9.66 2.82
C VAL A 311 -24.55 9.85 2.14
N TYR A 312 -25.24 10.96 2.36
CA TYR A 312 -26.55 11.24 1.76
C TYR A 312 -26.50 11.28 0.22
N GLY A 313 -25.49 11.96 -0.34
CA GLY A 313 -25.32 12.05 -1.80
C GLY A 313 -25.02 10.69 -2.43
N LEU A 314 -24.18 9.89 -1.75
CA LEU A 314 -23.86 8.53 -2.17
C LEU A 314 -25.09 7.61 -2.08
N LYS A 315 -25.87 7.70 -1.00
CA LYS A 315 -27.12 6.95 -0.83
C LYS A 315 -28.11 7.23 -1.96
N ALA A 316 -28.33 8.51 -2.28
CA ALA A 316 -29.23 8.89 -3.37
C ALA A 316 -28.77 8.35 -4.74
N ALA A 317 -27.45 8.34 -4.99
CA ALA A 317 -26.89 7.75 -6.21
C ALA A 317 -27.11 6.23 -6.27
N ALA A 318 -26.89 5.53 -5.16
CA ALA A 318 -27.14 4.09 -5.05
C ALA A 318 -28.64 3.74 -5.22
N GLU A 319 -29.55 4.48 -4.58
CA GLU A 319 -31.00 4.30 -4.75
C GLU A 319 -31.47 4.51 -6.20
N LYS A 320 -30.83 5.44 -6.93
CA LYS A 320 -31.10 5.65 -8.36
C LYS A 320 -30.59 4.48 -9.21
N ALA A 321 -29.38 3.99 -8.91
CA ALA A 321 -28.78 2.85 -9.61
C ALA A 321 -29.59 1.56 -9.41
N SER A 322 -30.02 1.30 -8.17
CA SER A 322 -30.89 0.17 -7.83
C SER A 322 -32.20 0.21 -8.64
N ARG A 323 -32.90 1.35 -8.66
CA ARG A 323 -34.12 1.55 -9.48
C ARG A 323 -33.92 1.39 -10.98
N SER A 324 -32.67 1.54 -11.45
CA SER A 324 -32.30 1.38 -12.86
C SER A 324 -31.86 -0.04 -13.20
N GLY A 325 -32.04 -1.01 -12.30
CA GLY A 325 -31.68 -2.42 -12.50
C GLY A 325 -30.20 -2.76 -12.25
N VAL A 326 -29.44 -1.87 -11.59
CA VAL A 326 -28.00 -2.06 -11.29
C VAL A 326 -27.77 -2.44 -9.82
N GLY A 327 -28.77 -3.07 -9.18
CA GLY A 327 -28.73 -3.40 -7.74
C GLY A 327 -27.62 -4.41 -7.37
N SER A 328 -27.47 -5.47 -8.16
CA SER A 328 -26.41 -6.47 -8.01
C SER A 328 -25.03 -5.98 -8.47
N GLY A 329 -24.98 -4.79 -9.06
CA GLY A 329 -23.76 -4.16 -9.55
C GLY A 329 -22.90 -3.58 -8.44
N LEU A 330 -21.58 -3.58 -8.63
CA LEU A 330 -20.66 -2.91 -7.71
C LEU A 330 -20.87 -1.40 -7.69
N LEU A 331 -20.66 -0.81 -6.52
CA LEU A 331 -20.46 0.62 -6.39
C LEU A 331 -19.25 1.09 -7.22
N ASN A 332 -19.37 2.30 -7.75
CA ASN A 332 -18.30 2.98 -8.49
C ASN A 332 -18.18 4.41 -7.95
N VAL A 333 -17.41 4.54 -6.88
CA VAL A 333 -17.28 5.74 -6.08
C VAL A 333 -15.88 6.30 -6.19
N LYS A 334 -15.80 7.63 -6.32
CA LYS A 334 -14.55 8.38 -6.20
C LYS A 334 -14.60 9.28 -4.98
N LEU A 335 -13.66 9.06 -4.06
CA LEU A 335 -13.38 9.91 -2.91
C LEU A 335 -12.09 10.68 -3.20
N HIS A 336 -12.04 11.95 -2.79
CA HIS A 336 -10.86 12.78 -3.00
C HIS A 336 -10.76 13.84 -1.92
N LYS A 337 -9.53 14.28 -1.67
CA LYS A 337 -9.23 15.42 -0.80
C LYS A 337 -9.67 16.71 -1.49
N CYS A 338 -10.13 17.71 -0.73
CA CYS A 338 -10.09 19.10 -1.18
C CYS A 338 -8.62 19.56 -1.21
#